data_AF-A0A851ABV7-F1
#
_entry.id   AF-A0A851ABV7-F1
#
_cell.length_a   1.000
_cell.length_b   1.000
_cell.length_c   1.000
_cell.angle_alpha   90.00
_cell.angle_beta   90.00
_cell.angle_gamma   90.00
#
_symmetry.space_group_name_H-M   'P 1'
#
loop_
_entity.id
_entity.type
_entity.pdbx_description
1 polymer ?
#
loop_
_entity_poly.entity_id
_entity_poly.type
_entity_poly.pdbx_seq_one_letter_code
_entity_poly.pdbx_strand_id
1 'polypeptide(L)'
;MVEAVLIDLFSLPANLQNSVQGLLRNTLETIEKCSSIPAPFVYIMCRQRQGNERNSEQESMLPALRGFQSLKKRLEVVRALTTAAALYTIKQRLDEKDLSIIKIILPTLRKALMKVYTDHLFTAVYQFEFQDLQVASDCENLQTAEPRNEEQTLPTQDVVLIQSEIQMYLESLPSLKGELIILRSSLIPDDIFLHGFTTRTGGISYIPTLSSCNLFSSSKRRDPQVVVKENLRRLAKAAGFNPETFHRVKIDHANAVCIMGKTEPDSYDGIVTNQKGVTIAAPGADCIPVLFADPVRKACGAAHSGWKGTLLGVSMATVNAMVSEYGCNVKDILVVLGPSVGPCCYKLPHESAEEFHRIDPKCVRLFDSATPYIDIRRATRILLESGGILPENIQDDSVTDQNQNITFCTACHPDKFYSHFRDGTNFGTQIGFISIKD
;
A
#
# COMPACT_ATOMS: atom_id res chain seq x y z
N MET A 1 -5.39 23.61 12.65
CA MET A 1 -4.61 23.76 13.91
C MET A 1 -3.46 22.76 13.82
N VAL A 2 -2.23 23.14 14.18
CA VAL A 2 -1.09 22.22 14.12
C VAL A 2 -1.28 21.10 15.16
N GLU A 3 -1.15 19.85 14.72
CA GLU A 3 -1.38 18.67 15.56
C GLU A 3 -0.06 18.10 16.09
N ALA A 4 1.01 18.18 15.29
CA ALA A 4 2.35 17.75 15.67
C ALA A 4 3.43 18.76 15.22
N VAL A 5 4.50 18.84 16.00
CA VAL A 5 5.71 19.61 15.69
C VAL A 5 6.88 18.63 15.63
N LEU A 6 7.59 18.62 14.50
CA LEU A 6 8.82 17.87 14.31
C LEU A 6 10.01 18.84 14.35
N ILE A 7 10.97 18.61 15.24
CA ILE A 7 12.20 19.39 15.33
C ILE A 7 13.35 18.55 14.77
N ASP A 8 13.95 19.00 13.67
CA ASP A 8 15.06 18.31 12.99
C ASP A 8 16.43 18.80 13.48
N LEU A 9 17.14 17.93 14.19
CA LEU A 9 18.50 18.17 14.69
C LEU A 9 19.54 17.28 14.00
N PHE A 10 19.21 16.55 12.92
CA PHE A 10 20.09 15.52 12.32
C PHE A 10 21.41 16.06 11.75
N SER A 11 21.46 17.32 11.32
CA SER A 11 22.68 17.94 10.76
C SER A 11 23.43 18.84 11.72
N LEU A 12 22.99 18.95 12.98
CA LEU A 12 23.66 19.83 13.91
C LEU A 12 24.98 19.20 14.37
N PRO A 13 26.11 19.89 14.20
CA PRO A 13 27.41 19.40 14.63
C PRO A 13 27.46 19.03 16.12
N ALA A 14 28.15 17.95 16.42
CA ALA A 14 28.35 17.42 17.78
C ALA A 14 28.99 18.42 18.76
N ASN A 15 29.80 19.35 18.26
CA ASN A 15 30.51 20.35 19.05
C ASN A 15 29.61 21.53 19.51
N LEU A 16 28.38 21.62 18.99
CA LEU A 16 27.43 22.68 19.34
C LEU A 16 26.47 22.31 20.49
N GLN A 17 26.74 21.24 21.25
CA GLN A 17 25.82 20.69 22.27
C GLN A 17 25.18 21.74 23.19
N ASN A 18 25.95 22.70 23.73
CA ASN A 18 25.40 23.75 24.61
C ASN A 18 24.51 24.75 23.87
N SER A 19 24.88 25.15 22.65
CA SER A 19 24.09 26.03 21.79
C SER A 19 22.79 25.34 21.34
N VAL A 20 22.87 24.06 20.97
CA VAL A 20 21.72 23.23 20.59
C VAL A 20 20.75 23.05 21.77
N GLN A 21 21.25 22.89 23.00
CA GLN A 21 20.39 22.84 24.19
C GLN A 21 19.64 24.15 24.44
N GLY A 22 20.30 25.30 24.32
CA GLY A 22 19.67 26.61 24.48
C GLY A 22 18.62 26.87 23.40
N LEU A 23 18.97 26.57 22.15
CA LEU A 23 18.07 26.67 20.99
C LEU A 23 16.83 25.78 21.13
N LEU A 24 17.03 24.52 21.53
CA LEU A 24 15.94 23.58 21.75
C LEU A 24 15.02 24.07 22.87
N ARG A 25 15.58 24.57 23.98
CA ARG A 25 14.81 25.13 25.09
C ARG A 25 13.95 26.30 24.63
N ASN A 26 14.54 27.27 23.92
CA ASN A 26 13.81 28.43 23.40
C ASN A 26 12.67 27.99 22.46
N THR A 27 12.94 27.04 21.57
CA THR A 27 11.94 26.51 20.63
C THR A 27 10.78 25.84 21.37
N LEU A 28 11.07 25.03 22.38
CA LEU A 28 10.06 24.36 23.20
C LEU A 28 9.23 25.36 24.02
N GLU A 29 9.85 26.41 24.57
CA GLU A 29 9.13 27.50 25.26
C GLU A 29 8.19 28.25 24.33
N THR A 30 8.63 28.53 23.10
CA THR A 30 7.76 29.15 22.09
C THR A 30 6.59 28.25 21.74
N ILE A 31 6.82 26.94 21.56
CA ILE A 31 5.74 25.98 21.30
C ILE A 31 4.75 26.00 22.46
N GLU A 32 5.20 25.90 23.72
CA GLU A 32 4.33 25.90 24.89
C GLU A 32 3.50 27.19 25.01
N LYS A 33 4.10 28.37 24.76
CA LYS A 33 3.41 29.67 24.81
C LYS A 33 2.40 29.87 23.68
N CYS A 34 2.71 29.37 22.48
CA CYS A 34 1.89 29.55 21.28
C CYS A 34 0.93 28.37 21.02
N SER A 35 0.95 27.34 21.87
CA SER A 35 0.11 26.16 21.74
C SER A 35 -1.36 26.53 21.87
N SER A 36 -2.17 26.02 20.93
CA SER A 36 -3.63 25.95 21.11
C SER A 36 -3.98 24.83 22.09
N ILE A 37 -5.21 24.80 22.62
CA ILE A 37 -5.68 23.70 23.47
C ILE A 37 -6.43 22.69 22.58
N PRO A 38 -6.01 21.40 22.53
CA PRO A 38 -4.87 20.81 23.22
C PRO A 38 -3.52 21.08 22.52
N ALA A 39 -2.44 21.13 23.30
CA ALA A 39 -1.08 21.37 22.78
C ALA A 39 -0.64 20.28 21.78
N PRO A 40 0.15 20.62 20.75
CA PRO A 40 0.60 19.67 19.75
C PRO A 40 1.52 18.60 20.35
N PHE A 41 1.61 17.45 19.67
CA PHE A 41 2.66 16.47 19.93
C PHE A 41 4.00 17.00 19.43
N VAL A 42 5.11 16.72 20.13
CA VAL A 42 6.43 17.23 19.77
C VAL A 42 7.38 16.05 19.59
N TYR A 43 7.95 15.92 18.40
CA TYR A 43 8.93 14.92 18.06
C TYR A 43 10.26 15.60 17.78
N ILE A 44 11.33 15.17 18.44
CA ILE A 44 12.68 15.68 18.21
C ILE A 44 13.48 14.56 17.54
N MET A 45 13.92 14.75 16.30
CA MET A 45 14.75 13.77 15.61
C MET A 45 16.23 14.14 15.68
N CYS A 46 17.07 13.19 16.06
CA CYS A 46 18.52 13.37 16.10
C CYS A 46 19.28 12.10 15.73
N ARG A 47 20.52 12.28 15.26
CA ARG A 47 21.36 11.19 14.76
C ARG A 47 21.89 10.33 15.91
N GLN A 48 21.69 9.02 15.80
CA GLN A 48 22.31 8.04 16.70
C GLN A 48 23.78 7.80 16.29
N ARG A 49 24.72 7.85 17.25
CA ARG A 49 26.12 7.50 17.00
C ARG A 49 26.31 5.98 17.01
N GLN A 50 27.12 5.45 16.10
CA GLN A 50 27.61 4.07 16.19
C GLN A 50 28.69 4.01 17.29
N GLY A 51 28.33 3.47 18.46
CA GLY A 51 29.24 3.31 19.60
C GLY A 51 28.52 2.69 20.79
N ASN A 52 29.22 1.87 21.57
CA ASN A 52 28.70 1.03 22.66
C ASN A 52 28.25 1.80 23.93
N GLU A 53 27.94 3.09 23.82
CA GLU A 53 27.50 3.93 24.93
C GLU A 53 25.98 4.02 24.95
N ARG A 54 25.31 2.93 25.35
CA ARG A 54 23.84 2.90 25.47
C ARG A 54 23.27 3.86 26.52
N ASN A 55 24.10 4.51 27.35
CA ASN A 55 23.64 5.30 28.51
C ASN A 55 24.11 6.77 28.57
N SER A 56 25.15 7.22 27.85
CA SER A 56 25.72 8.57 28.06
C SER A 56 24.98 9.70 27.33
N GLU A 57 24.32 9.42 26.19
CA GLU A 57 23.75 10.49 25.37
C GLU A 57 22.26 10.75 25.59
N GLN A 58 21.49 9.82 26.18
CA GLN A 58 20.19 10.19 26.75
C GLN A 58 20.40 11.32 27.76
N GLU A 59 21.46 11.25 28.56
CA GLU A 59 21.83 12.26 29.56
C GLU A 59 22.21 13.62 28.99
N SER A 60 22.68 13.74 27.74
CA SER A 60 23.15 15.03 27.22
C SER A 60 22.04 15.97 26.72
N MET A 61 20.86 15.47 26.31
CA MET A 61 19.72 16.34 25.94
C MET A 61 18.65 16.44 27.04
N LEU A 62 18.67 15.52 28.01
CA LEU A 62 17.76 15.52 29.16
C LEU A 62 17.71 16.85 29.93
N PRO A 63 18.80 17.63 30.13
CA PRO A 63 18.75 18.90 30.84
C PRO A 63 17.90 19.98 30.14
N ALA A 64 17.91 20.02 28.80
CA ALA A 64 17.07 20.94 28.04
C ALA A 64 15.58 20.57 28.14
N LEU A 65 15.27 19.29 28.33
CA LEU A 65 13.90 18.78 28.48
C LEU A 65 13.36 18.88 29.91
N ARG A 66 14.25 19.02 30.92
CA ARG A 66 13.89 19.21 32.34
C ARG A 66 13.31 20.62 32.56
N GLY A 67 12.02 20.78 32.29
CA GLY A 67 11.28 22.03 32.55
C GLY A 67 9.88 22.06 31.96
N PHE A 68 9.66 21.34 30.86
CA PHE A 68 8.40 21.37 30.09
C PHE A 68 7.36 20.38 30.62
N GLN A 69 6.77 20.68 31.79
CA GLN A 69 5.79 19.80 32.44
C GLN A 69 4.52 19.56 31.60
N SER A 70 4.05 20.57 30.86
CA SER A 70 2.86 20.47 30.00
C SER A 70 3.06 19.56 28.79
N LEU A 71 4.26 19.59 28.20
CA LEU A 71 4.66 18.79 27.03
C LEU A 71 5.20 17.41 27.42
N LYS A 72 5.45 17.13 28.70
CA LYS A 72 6.15 15.92 29.16
C LYS A 72 5.50 14.61 28.71
N LYS A 73 4.18 14.58 28.49
CA LYS A 73 3.43 13.41 27.98
C LYS A 73 3.27 13.40 26.45
N ARG A 74 3.64 14.47 25.77
CA ARG A 74 3.46 14.70 24.33
C ARG A 74 4.78 14.92 23.59
N LEU A 75 5.92 14.89 24.29
CA LEU A 75 7.26 15.06 23.74
C LEU A 75 7.99 13.72 23.65
N GLU A 76 8.51 13.40 22.47
CA GLU A 76 9.28 12.18 22.19
C GLU A 76 10.57 12.53 21.45
N VAL A 77 11.69 11.89 21.82
CA VAL A 77 12.97 12.03 21.11
C VAL A 77 13.22 10.77 20.29
N VAL A 78 13.29 10.92 18.98
CA VAL A 78 13.53 9.84 18.02
C VAL A 78 14.99 9.85 17.59
N ARG A 79 15.72 8.83 18.02
CA ARG A 79 17.13 8.61 17.65
C ARG A 79 17.22 7.54 16.59
N ALA A 80 17.84 7.87 15.46
CA ALA A 80 18.06 6.89 14.41
C ALA A 80 19.38 7.12 13.67
N LEU A 81 19.87 6.10 12.98
CA LEU A 81 21.12 6.17 12.20
C LEU A 81 20.98 7.05 10.95
N THR A 82 19.78 7.10 10.38
CA THR A 82 19.48 7.76 9.10
C THR A 82 18.22 8.63 9.21
N THR A 83 18.06 9.59 8.29
CA THR A 83 16.90 10.49 8.26
C THR A 83 15.64 9.70 7.89
N ALA A 84 15.74 8.76 6.94
CA ALA A 84 14.67 7.86 6.56
C ALA A 84 14.13 7.05 7.76
N ALA A 85 15.04 6.48 8.57
CA ALA A 85 14.66 5.70 9.74
C ALA A 85 13.90 6.54 10.78
N ALA A 86 14.43 7.73 11.11
CA ALA A 86 13.78 8.63 12.05
C ALA A 86 12.40 9.07 11.56
N LEU A 87 12.28 9.49 10.30
CA LEU A 87 11.01 9.95 9.73
C LEU A 87 9.99 8.81 9.63
N TYR A 88 10.42 7.60 9.29
CA TYR A 88 9.53 6.45 9.27
C TYR A 88 9.00 6.13 10.68
N THR A 89 9.86 6.15 11.71
CA THR A 89 9.42 6.00 13.10
C THR A 89 8.46 7.11 13.52
N ILE A 90 8.74 8.37 13.18
CA ILE A 90 7.84 9.49 13.48
C ILE A 90 6.51 9.29 12.77
N LYS A 91 6.50 8.88 11.51
CA LYS A 91 5.28 8.56 10.77
C LYS A 91 4.45 7.50 11.50
N GLN A 92 5.09 6.46 12.05
CA GLN A 92 4.40 5.45 12.87
C GLN A 92 3.70 6.08 14.07
N ARG A 93 4.39 6.99 14.79
CA ARG A 93 3.80 7.72 15.94
C ARG A 93 2.65 8.64 15.55
N LEU A 94 2.76 9.31 14.41
CA LEU A 94 1.70 10.15 13.87
C LEU A 94 0.46 9.32 13.54
N ASP A 95 0.64 8.17 12.89
CA ASP A 95 -0.47 7.28 12.52
C ASP A 95 -1.13 6.60 13.71
N GLU A 96 -0.37 6.19 14.72
CA GLU A 96 -0.90 5.67 16.00
C GLU A 96 -1.84 6.66 16.70
N LYS A 97 -1.71 7.95 16.40
CA LYS A 97 -2.45 9.05 17.01
C LYS A 97 -3.40 9.76 16.03
N ASP A 98 -3.52 9.25 14.81
CA ASP A 98 -4.30 9.83 13.71
C ASP A 98 -3.97 11.31 13.41
N LEU A 99 -2.69 11.68 13.48
CA LEU A 99 -2.22 13.05 13.24
C LEU A 99 -1.84 13.23 11.76
N SER A 100 -2.16 14.38 11.21
CA SER A 100 -1.99 14.70 9.78
C SER A 100 -1.53 16.12 9.51
N ILE A 101 -1.60 17.06 10.47
CA ILE A 101 -1.15 18.44 10.29
C ILE A 101 0.14 18.67 11.09
N ILE A 102 1.28 18.69 10.39
CA ILE A 102 2.61 18.68 10.98
C ILE A 102 3.36 19.96 10.66
N LYS A 103 3.92 20.60 11.69
CA LYS A 103 4.90 21.67 11.56
C LYS A 103 6.30 21.10 11.68
N ILE A 104 7.18 21.35 10.72
CA ILE A 104 8.58 20.94 10.76
C ILE A 104 9.45 22.17 11.03
N ILE A 105 10.18 22.15 12.14
CA ILE A 105 11.17 23.15 12.54
C ILE A 105 12.56 22.59 12.26
N LEU A 106 13.30 23.20 11.34
CA LEU A 106 14.56 22.67 10.84
C LEU A 106 15.52 23.77 10.37
N PRO A 107 16.85 23.52 10.36
CA PRO A 107 17.80 24.44 9.73
C PRO A 107 17.43 24.74 8.27
N THR A 108 17.52 26.01 7.86
CA THR A 108 17.10 26.48 6.52
C THR A 108 17.72 25.64 5.39
N LEU A 109 19.00 25.30 5.51
CA LEU A 109 19.75 24.50 4.52
C LEU A 109 19.22 23.06 4.35
N ARG A 110 18.45 22.52 5.29
CA ARG A 110 17.87 21.16 5.20
C ARG A 110 16.46 21.14 4.62
N LYS A 111 15.84 22.30 4.42
CA LYS A 111 14.42 22.39 4.03
C LYS A 111 14.12 21.66 2.72
N ALA A 112 14.98 21.83 1.71
CA ALA A 112 14.84 21.17 0.42
C ALA A 112 15.01 19.64 0.54
N LEU A 113 15.98 19.15 1.33
CA LEU A 113 16.17 17.72 1.58
C LEU A 113 14.94 17.11 2.28
N MET A 114 14.44 17.79 3.31
CA MET A 114 13.28 17.32 4.08
C MET A 114 12.03 17.19 3.21
N LYS A 115 11.80 18.13 2.27
CA LYS A 115 10.70 18.03 1.29
C LYS A 115 10.76 16.71 0.51
N VAL A 116 11.94 16.35 -0.02
CA VAL A 116 12.11 15.09 -0.76
C VAL A 116 11.80 13.87 0.11
N TYR A 117 12.25 13.85 1.38
CA TYR A 117 11.89 12.78 2.30
C TYR A 117 10.38 12.71 2.56
N THR A 118 9.74 13.85 2.84
CA THR A 118 8.31 13.88 3.10
C THR A 118 7.50 13.44 1.88
N ASP A 119 7.91 13.83 0.68
CA ASP A 119 7.23 13.47 -0.57
C ASP A 119 7.28 11.96 -0.85
N HIS A 120 8.32 11.27 -0.35
CA HIS A 120 8.46 9.81 -0.54
C HIS A 120 7.86 9.02 0.61
N LEU A 121 8.05 9.45 1.86
CA LEU A 121 7.64 8.69 3.06
C LEU A 121 6.21 8.98 3.49
N PHE A 122 5.61 10.06 3.02
CA PHE A 122 4.26 10.47 3.38
C PHE A 122 3.39 10.63 2.14
N THR A 123 2.08 10.64 2.36
CA THR A 123 1.06 10.79 1.31
C THR A 123 0.38 12.16 1.43
N ALA A 124 -0.49 12.51 0.47
CA ALA A 124 -1.25 13.76 0.52
C ALA A 124 -2.23 13.88 1.72
N VAL A 125 -2.44 12.79 2.46
CA VAL A 125 -3.14 12.81 3.77
C VAL A 125 -2.44 13.73 4.78
N TYR A 126 -1.11 13.89 4.70
CA TYR A 126 -0.35 14.72 5.63
C TYR A 126 -0.12 16.11 5.03
N GLN A 127 -0.25 17.14 5.88
CA GLN A 127 -0.01 18.53 5.56
C GLN A 127 1.22 19.01 6.33
N PHE A 128 2.15 19.64 5.64
CA PHE A 128 3.41 20.11 6.22
C PHE A 128 3.52 21.64 6.17
N GLU A 129 3.79 22.24 7.32
CA GLU A 129 4.22 23.64 7.45
C GLU A 129 5.70 23.67 7.85
N PHE A 130 6.53 24.43 7.14
CA PHE A 130 7.97 24.49 7.42
C PHE A 130 8.35 25.81 8.08
N GLN A 131 9.09 25.74 9.19
CA GLN A 131 9.60 26.88 9.93
C GLN A 131 11.12 26.74 10.13
N ASP A 132 11.84 27.84 9.94
CA ASP A 132 13.28 27.85 10.11
C ASP A 132 13.67 27.80 11.60
N LEU A 133 14.61 26.92 11.91
CA LEU A 133 15.23 26.85 13.23
C LEU A 133 16.28 27.96 13.34
N GLN A 134 15.97 29.02 14.08
CA GLN A 134 16.88 30.16 14.23
C GLN A 134 18.08 29.83 15.12
N VAL A 135 19.20 29.43 14.51
CA VAL A 135 20.47 29.24 15.22
C VAL A 135 21.08 30.63 15.49
N ALA A 136 21.51 30.89 16.73
CA ALA A 136 22.21 32.13 17.06
C ALA A 136 23.43 32.33 16.14
N SER A 137 23.63 33.55 15.67
CA SER A 137 24.51 33.98 14.58
C SER A 137 26.02 33.93 14.89
N ASP A 138 26.52 32.87 15.55
CA ASP A 138 27.95 32.68 15.79
C ASP A 138 28.62 31.74 14.76
N CYS A 139 27.96 31.53 13.62
CA CYS A 139 28.51 30.78 12.47
C CYS A 139 28.48 31.60 11.17
N GLU A 140 28.78 32.90 11.26
CA GLU A 140 29.20 33.66 10.07
C GLU A 140 30.70 33.46 9.85
N ASN A 141 31.04 32.41 9.09
CA ASN A 141 32.23 32.39 8.24
C ASN A 141 32.06 31.29 7.18
N LEU A 142 31.09 31.48 6.29
CA LEU A 142 31.04 30.91 4.94
C LEU A 142 30.18 31.86 4.10
N GLN A 143 30.87 32.88 3.58
CA GLN A 143 30.53 33.78 2.47
C GLN A 143 29.02 34.02 2.20
N THR A 144 28.63 35.24 2.51
CA THR A 144 27.45 35.98 2.04
C THR A 144 27.01 35.61 0.62
N ALA A 145 25.79 35.08 0.51
CA ALA A 145 24.95 35.25 -0.65
C ALA A 145 23.58 35.76 -0.17
N GLU A 146 23.12 36.83 -0.83
CA GLU A 146 21.85 37.54 -0.63
C GLU A 146 20.62 36.64 -0.40
N PRO A 147 19.53 37.17 0.18
CA PRO A 147 18.29 36.42 0.37
C PRO A 147 17.69 36.05 -0.99
N ARG A 148 18.03 34.86 -1.49
CA ARG A 148 17.44 34.31 -2.72
C ARG A 148 16.07 33.73 -2.40
N ASN A 149 15.06 34.55 -2.60
CA ASN A 149 13.70 34.10 -2.85
C ASN A 149 13.67 33.35 -4.19
N GLU A 150 13.99 32.07 -4.18
CA GLU A 150 13.71 31.13 -5.27
C GLU A 150 13.76 29.72 -4.67
N GLU A 151 12.76 28.89 -4.96
CA GLU A 151 12.77 27.48 -4.60
C GLU A 151 14.00 26.81 -5.23
N GLN A 152 15.12 26.77 -4.51
CA GLN A 152 16.32 26.07 -4.95
C GLN A 152 15.98 24.60 -5.10
N THR A 153 15.89 24.17 -6.36
CA THR A 153 15.69 22.78 -6.73
C THR A 153 16.95 22.01 -6.31
N LEU A 154 16.74 20.98 -5.50
CA LEU A 154 17.81 20.15 -4.97
C LEU A 154 18.58 19.49 -6.15
N PRO A 155 19.92 19.40 -6.12
CA PRO A 155 20.67 18.68 -7.15
C PRO A 155 20.15 17.25 -7.33
N THR A 156 20.05 16.79 -8.58
CA THR A 156 19.53 15.45 -8.91
C THR A 156 20.26 14.33 -8.16
N GLN A 157 21.56 14.49 -7.94
CA GLN A 157 22.38 13.52 -7.19
C GLN A 157 21.90 13.35 -5.74
N ASP A 158 21.51 14.44 -5.07
CA ASP A 158 21.05 14.37 -3.68
C ASP A 158 19.68 13.70 -3.58
N VAL A 159 18.80 13.92 -4.56
CA VAL A 159 17.51 13.21 -4.66
C VAL A 159 17.73 11.69 -4.78
N VAL A 160 18.66 11.26 -5.64
CA VAL A 160 19.01 9.84 -5.82
C VAL A 160 19.57 9.24 -4.53
N LEU A 161 20.41 9.98 -3.79
CA LEU A 161 20.93 9.53 -2.49
C LEU A 161 19.83 9.36 -1.45
N ILE A 162 18.88 10.30 -1.37
CA ILE A 162 17.71 10.20 -0.47
C ILE A 162 16.85 8.98 -0.83
N GLN A 163 16.54 8.79 -2.11
CA GLN A 163 15.77 7.63 -2.58
C GLN A 163 16.47 6.32 -2.24
N SER A 164 17.79 6.26 -2.41
CA SER A 164 18.61 5.10 -2.04
C SER A 164 18.61 4.85 -0.53
N GLU A 165 18.71 5.89 0.30
CA GLU A 165 18.61 5.77 1.76
C GLU A 165 17.26 5.20 2.20
N ILE A 166 16.16 5.74 1.64
CA ILE A 166 14.81 5.27 1.91
C ILE A 166 14.68 3.80 1.51
N GLN A 167 15.09 3.44 0.30
CA GLN A 167 15.03 2.08 -0.19
C GLN A 167 15.80 1.11 0.71
N MET A 168 17.07 1.39 1.00
CA MET A 168 17.91 0.53 1.86
C MET A 168 17.29 0.34 3.25
N TYR A 169 16.72 1.41 3.82
CA TYR A 169 16.05 1.32 5.11
C TYR A 169 14.80 0.42 5.04
N LEU A 170 13.90 0.63 4.08
CA LEU A 170 12.69 -0.17 3.94
C LEU A 170 12.98 -1.66 3.64
N GLU A 171 14.00 -1.94 2.83
CA GLU A 171 14.48 -3.30 2.56
C GLU A 171 15.03 -3.99 3.81
N SER A 172 15.59 -3.22 4.76
CA SER A 172 16.11 -3.75 6.02
C SER A 172 15.04 -4.09 7.05
N LEU A 173 13.80 -3.62 6.87
CA LEU A 173 12.72 -3.85 7.84
C LEU A 173 12.32 -5.33 7.90
N PRO A 174 12.04 -5.88 9.09
CA PRO A 174 11.54 -7.25 9.20
C PRO A 174 10.14 -7.37 8.59
N SER A 175 9.80 -8.57 8.13
CA SER A 175 8.43 -8.90 7.73
C SER A 175 7.50 -8.82 8.94
N LEU A 176 6.32 -8.22 8.74
CA LEU A 176 5.26 -8.16 9.75
C LEU A 176 4.26 -9.30 9.52
N LYS A 177 3.63 -9.75 10.60
CA LYS A 177 2.60 -10.82 10.60
C LYS A 177 3.06 -12.15 9.98
N GLY A 178 4.34 -12.48 10.11
CA GLY A 178 4.91 -13.75 9.63
C GLY A 178 5.43 -13.67 8.19
N GLU A 179 5.54 -14.82 7.55
CA GLU A 179 6.04 -14.96 6.18
C GLU A 179 4.97 -14.60 5.14
N LEU A 180 5.44 -14.29 3.93
CA LEU A 180 4.57 -14.04 2.79
C LEU A 180 3.93 -15.35 2.34
N ILE A 181 2.59 -15.40 2.32
CA ILE A 181 1.84 -16.58 1.88
C ILE A 181 1.16 -16.27 0.54
N ILE A 182 1.43 -17.13 -0.46
CA ILE A 182 0.84 -17.11 -1.80
C ILE A 182 -0.03 -18.36 -1.94
N LEU A 183 -1.32 -18.19 -2.17
CA LEU A 183 -2.24 -19.29 -2.46
C LEU A 183 -2.15 -19.62 -3.95
N ARG A 184 -1.98 -20.91 -4.27
CA ARG A 184 -1.92 -21.41 -5.64
C ARG A 184 -3.03 -22.42 -5.89
N SER A 185 -3.57 -22.35 -7.09
CA SER A 185 -4.54 -23.31 -7.61
C SER A 185 -3.79 -24.43 -8.34
N SER A 186 -4.19 -25.67 -8.10
CA SER A 186 -3.75 -26.87 -8.82
C SER A 186 -4.31 -26.95 -10.25
N LEU A 187 -5.34 -26.15 -10.57
CA LEU A 187 -5.96 -26.12 -11.89
C LEU A 187 -5.03 -25.47 -12.92
N ILE A 188 -4.29 -24.41 -12.54
CA ILE A 188 -3.36 -23.73 -13.45
C ILE A 188 -2.01 -24.48 -13.46
N PRO A 189 -1.52 -24.93 -14.64
CA PRO A 189 -0.30 -25.72 -14.74
C PRO A 189 0.96 -24.90 -14.43
N ASP A 190 1.61 -25.24 -13.31
CA ASP A 190 2.81 -24.57 -12.79
C ASP A 190 4.04 -24.72 -13.71
N ASP A 191 4.08 -25.65 -14.65
CA ASP A 191 5.17 -25.79 -15.61
C ASP A 191 5.11 -24.73 -16.73
N ILE A 192 3.92 -24.17 -16.98
CA ILE A 192 3.68 -23.14 -18.01
C ILE A 192 3.53 -21.76 -17.38
N PHE A 193 2.82 -21.66 -16.26
CA PHE A 193 2.46 -20.40 -15.64
C PHE A 193 3.09 -20.23 -14.27
N LEU A 194 3.31 -18.97 -13.90
CA LEU A 194 3.56 -18.56 -12.53
C LEU A 194 2.38 -17.72 -12.09
N HIS A 195 1.68 -18.15 -11.04
CA HIS A 195 0.49 -17.47 -10.51
C HIS A 195 0.39 -17.53 -9.00
N GLY A 196 -0.57 -16.78 -8.48
CA GLY A 196 -1.07 -16.95 -7.14
C GLY A 196 -1.93 -15.80 -6.66
N PHE A 197 -2.49 -15.98 -5.46
CA PHE A 197 -3.24 -14.95 -4.74
C PHE A 197 -2.52 -14.65 -3.44
N THR A 198 -2.23 -13.37 -3.21
CA THR A 198 -1.53 -12.95 -2.01
C THR A 198 -2.45 -12.92 -0.80
N THR A 199 -1.90 -13.26 0.36
CA THR A 199 -2.49 -12.93 1.66
C THR A 199 -1.95 -11.58 2.15
N ARG A 200 -2.37 -11.15 3.35
CA ARG A 200 -1.94 -9.89 3.98
C ARG A 200 -0.61 -9.99 4.74
N THR A 201 0.03 -11.15 4.85
CA THR A 201 1.23 -11.38 5.68
C THR A 201 2.54 -11.15 4.90
N GLY A 202 3.66 -10.92 5.59
CA GLY A 202 4.99 -10.88 4.97
C GLY A 202 5.45 -9.54 4.40
N GLY A 203 4.69 -8.47 4.59
CA GLY A 203 5.08 -7.12 4.14
C GLY A 203 5.58 -6.21 5.27
N ILE A 204 5.72 -4.92 4.97
CA ILE A 204 6.26 -3.90 5.88
C ILE A 204 5.27 -2.79 6.26
N SER A 205 4.06 -2.79 5.69
CA SER A 205 3.02 -1.84 6.06
C SER A 205 2.63 -2.06 7.53
N TYR A 206 2.72 -1.03 8.37
CA TYR A 206 2.49 -1.15 9.81
C TYR A 206 1.11 -0.67 10.26
N ILE A 207 0.43 0.14 9.45
CA ILE A 207 -0.89 0.69 9.80
C ILE A 207 -1.86 -0.48 9.97
N PRO A 208 -2.59 -0.65 11.10
CA PRO A 208 -3.30 -1.89 11.41
C PRO A 208 -4.21 -2.43 10.28
N THR A 209 -4.93 -1.54 9.61
CA THR A 209 -5.83 -1.87 8.50
C THR A 209 -5.11 -2.13 7.17
N LEU A 210 -3.87 -1.66 7.02
CA LEU A 210 -3.00 -1.89 5.86
C LEU A 210 -1.94 -2.97 6.12
N SER A 211 -1.75 -3.39 7.37
CA SER A 211 -0.67 -4.29 7.73
C SER A 211 -0.96 -5.73 7.29
N SER A 212 -0.06 -6.43 6.59
CA SER A 212 1.37 -6.10 6.34
C SER A 212 1.79 -5.99 4.86
N CYS A 213 1.32 -6.87 3.98
CA CYS A 213 1.67 -6.89 2.56
C CYS A 213 0.62 -6.14 1.74
N ASN A 214 0.51 -4.83 1.95
CA ASN A 214 -0.37 -3.99 1.16
C ASN A 214 0.26 -3.71 -0.21
N LEU A 215 -0.48 -4.01 -1.28
CA LEU A 215 -0.02 -3.89 -2.66
C LEU A 215 -0.68 -2.73 -3.42
N PHE A 216 -1.29 -1.78 -2.70
CA PHE A 216 -1.91 -0.60 -3.28
C PHE A 216 -1.66 0.67 -2.46
N SER A 217 -1.30 1.76 -3.15
CA SER A 217 -1.19 3.11 -2.59
C SER A 217 -2.03 4.09 -3.41
N SER A 218 -2.51 5.14 -2.76
CA SER A 218 -3.17 6.29 -3.40
C SER A 218 -3.01 7.53 -2.52
N SER A 219 -3.22 8.72 -3.09
CA SER A 219 -3.15 9.99 -2.35
C SER A 219 -4.11 10.07 -1.14
N LYS A 220 -5.18 9.28 -1.15
CA LYS A 220 -6.21 9.23 -0.09
C LYS A 220 -5.89 8.24 1.04
N ARG A 221 -4.86 7.40 0.90
CA ARG A 221 -4.45 6.39 1.89
C ARG A 221 -3.14 6.80 2.55
N ARG A 222 -2.85 6.28 3.74
CA ARG A 222 -1.65 6.62 4.54
C ARG A 222 -0.38 5.83 4.17
N ASP A 223 -0.48 4.72 3.44
CA ASP A 223 0.70 3.98 2.96
C ASP A 223 1.30 4.66 1.72
N PRO A 224 2.57 5.09 1.76
CA PRO A 224 3.22 5.71 0.63
C PRO A 224 3.64 4.71 -0.45
N GLN A 225 3.88 5.20 -1.67
CA GLN A 225 4.25 4.37 -2.81
C GLN A 225 5.53 3.57 -2.57
N VAL A 226 6.53 4.12 -1.86
CA VAL A 226 7.80 3.44 -1.57
C VAL A 226 7.63 2.20 -0.69
N VAL A 227 6.67 2.21 0.25
CA VAL A 227 6.35 1.07 1.12
C VAL A 227 5.65 -0.03 0.31
N VAL A 228 4.70 0.35 -0.54
CA VAL A 228 4.00 -0.59 -1.42
C VAL A 228 4.93 -1.18 -2.48
N LYS A 229 5.88 -0.40 -3.00
CA LYS A 229 6.92 -0.88 -3.92
C LYS A 229 7.81 -1.93 -3.26
N GLU A 230 8.19 -1.74 -1.99
CA GLU A 230 8.94 -2.75 -1.25
C GLU A 230 8.12 -4.03 -1.02
N ASN A 231 6.84 -3.93 -0.67
CA ASN A 231 5.96 -5.10 -0.58
C ASN A 231 5.87 -5.86 -1.92
N LEU A 232 5.75 -5.14 -3.05
CA LEU A 232 5.76 -5.74 -4.38
C LEU A 232 7.11 -6.40 -4.70
N ARG A 233 8.24 -5.80 -4.33
CA ARG A 233 9.57 -6.41 -4.51
C ARG A 233 9.71 -7.71 -3.71
N ARG A 234 9.22 -7.75 -2.47
CA ARG A 234 9.18 -8.96 -1.64
C ARG A 234 8.32 -10.05 -2.26
N LEU A 235 7.13 -9.68 -2.75
CA LEU A 235 6.25 -10.59 -3.48
C LEU A 235 6.93 -11.13 -4.74
N ALA A 236 7.52 -10.26 -5.56
CA ALA A 236 8.19 -10.63 -6.79
C ALA A 236 9.32 -11.63 -6.53
N LYS A 237 10.13 -11.39 -5.50
CA LYS A 237 11.18 -12.31 -5.04
C LYS A 237 10.61 -13.66 -4.58
N ALA A 238 9.53 -13.66 -3.80
CA ALA A 238 8.92 -14.89 -3.30
C ALA A 238 8.20 -15.70 -4.39
N ALA A 239 7.59 -15.01 -5.35
CA ALA A 239 6.82 -15.61 -6.43
C ALA A 239 7.71 -16.05 -7.60
N GLY A 240 8.82 -15.34 -7.85
CA GLY A 240 9.75 -15.60 -8.95
C GLY A 240 9.50 -14.78 -10.22
N PHE A 241 8.89 -13.59 -10.12
CA PHE A 241 8.65 -12.69 -11.26
C PHE A 241 9.48 -11.41 -11.19
N ASN A 242 9.62 -10.70 -12.32
CA ASN A 242 10.29 -9.42 -12.39
C ASN A 242 9.31 -8.27 -12.05
N PRO A 243 9.54 -7.47 -11.00
CA PRO A 243 8.63 -6.38 -10.63
C PRO A 243 8.61 -5.23 -11.67
N GLU A 244 9.60 -5.13 -12.55
CA GLU A 244 9.65 -4.08 -13.59
C GLU A 244 8.73 -4.39 -14.79
N THR A 245 8.34 -5.64 -14.98
CA THR A 245 7.37 -6.09 -16.01
C THR A 245 6.01 -6.44 -15.39
N PHE A 246 5.73 -5.90 -14.20
CA PHE A 246 4.47 -6.07 -13.49
C PHE A 246 3.46 -5.00 -13.91
N HIS A 247 2.28 -5.45 -14.35
CA HIS A 247 1.16 -4.61 -14.72
C HIS A 247 -0.08 -4.98 -13.91
N ARG A 248 -0.79 -3.97 -13.40
CA ARG A 248 -2.01 -4.16 -12.61
C ARG A 248 -3.16 -3.44 -13.29
N VAL A 249 -4.36 -4.02 -13.24
CA VAL A 249 -5.58 -3.34 -13.69
C VAL A 249 -5.84 -2.03 -12.93
N LYS A 250 -6.51 -1.06 -13.60
CA LYS A 250 -6.82 0.27 -13.05
C LYS A 250 -7.92 0.26 -11.99
N ILE A 251 -8.91 -0.64 -12.11
CA ILE A 251 -10.07 -0.80 -11.21
C ILE A 251 -11.09 0.34 -11.31
N ASP A 252 -11.73 0.48 -12.47
CA ASP A 252 -12.75 1.52 -12.66
C ASP A 252 -14.19 0.97 -12.48
N HIS A 253 -14.31 -0.30 -12.06
CA HIS A 253 -15.57 -1.04 -11.98
C HIS A 253 -16.33 -1.07 -13.33
N ALA A 254 -15.57 -1.11 -14.41
CA ALA A 254 -15.99 -1.26 -15.80
C ALA A 254 -15.85 -2.73 -16.26
N ASN A 255 -15.98 -2.98 -17.56
CA ASN A 255 -15.79 -4.30 -18.18
C ASN A 255 -14.79 -4.33 -19.34
N ALA A 256 -14.16 -3.21 -19.67
CA ALA A 256 -13.14 -3.15 -20.70
C ALA A 256 -11.87 -3.92 -20.27
N VAL A 257 -11.09 -4.32 -21.26
CA VAL A 257 -9.91 -5.17 -21.10
C VAL A 257 -8.71 -4.53 -21.80
N CYS A 258 -7.62 -4.35 -21.05
CA CYS A 258 -6.33 -3.93 -21.60
C CYS A 258 -5.62 -5.11 -22.25
N ILE A 259 -5.13 -4.94 -23.47
CA ILE A 259 -4.38 -5.96 -24.21
C ILE A 259 -2.91 -5.54 -24.23
N MET A 260 -2.02 -6.35 -23.65
CA MET A 260 -0.60 -6.01 -23.56
C MET A 260 0.02 -5.79 -24.94
N GLY A 261 0.66 -4.64 -25.12
CA GLY A 261 1.24 -4.20 -26.40
C GLY A 261 0.31 -3.38 -27.30
N LYS A 262 -0.93 -3.11 -26.87
CA LYS A 262 -1.87 -2.19 -27.56
C LYS A 262 -2.11 -0.93 -26.75
N THR A 263 -2.78 0.05 -27.37
CA THR A 263 -3.24 1.27 -26.69
C THR A 263 -4.15 0.88 -25.53
N GLU A 264 -3.79 1.35 -24.34
CA GLU A 264 -4.54 1.10 -23.12
C GLU A 264 -5.88 1.86 -23.15
N PRO A 265 -7.01 1.23 -22.77
CA PRO A 265 -8.27 1.93 -22.58
C PRO A 265 -8.18 2.98 -21.45
N ASP A 266 -8.99 4.02 -21.55
CA ASP A 266 -9.12 5.04 -20.49
C ASP A 266 -9.56 4.41 -19.17
N SER A 267 -10.46 3.42 -19.25
CA SER A 267 -11.03 2.71 -18.12
C SER A 267 -11.08 1.21 -18.40
N TYR A 268 -10.62 0.37 -17.46
CA TYR A 268 -10.66 -1.09 -17.59
C TYR A 268 -10.45 -1.84 -16.27
N ASP A 269 -10.96 -3.06 -16.24
CA ASP A 269 -10.91 -3.96 -15.08
C ASP A 269 -10.37 -5.35 -15.44
N GLY A 270 -10.11 -5.62 -16.73
CA GLY A 270 -9.41 -6.82 -17.21
C GLY A 270 -8.09 -6.48 -17.89
N ILE A 271 -7.13 -7.40 -17.86
CA ILE A 271 -5.87 -7.31 -18.60
C ILE A 271 -5.50 -8.69 -19.14
N VAL A 272 -4.97 -8.76 -20.37
CA VAL A 272 -4.58 -10.02 -21.02
C VAL A 272 -3.23 -9.92 -21.72
N THR A 273 -2.47 -11.02 -21.73
CA THR A 273 -1.14 -11.10 -22.38
C THR A 273 -0.85 -12.50 -22.90
N ASN A 274 -0.06 -12.58 -23.98
CA ASN A 274 0.64 -13.80 -24.41
C ASN A 274 2.17 -13.63 -24.36
N GLN A 275 2.66 -12.54 -23.78
CA GLN A 275 4.07 -12.22 -23.66
C GLN A 275 4.68 -12.93 -22.43
N LYS A 276 5.78 -13.66 -22.65
CA LYS A 276 6.56 -14.30 -21.59
C LYS A 276 7.23 -13.26 -20.69
N GLY A 277 7.39 -13.59 -19.41
CA GLY A 277 8.04 -12.71 -18.44
C GLY A 277 7.24 -11.45 -18.03
N VAL A 278 6.07 -11.20 -18.65
CA VAL A 278 5.14 -10.14 -18.24
C VAL A 278 4.19 -10.68 -17.18
N THR A 279 4.16 -10.03 -16.00
CA THR A 279 3.22 -10.38 -14.93
C THR A 279 2.07 -9.42 -14.91
N ILE A 280 0.86 -9.96 -15.01
CA ILE A 280 -0.38 -9.19 -14.92
C ILE A 280 -1.11 -9.52 -13.62
N ALA A 281 -1.81 -8.55 -13.05
CA ALA A 281 -2.48 -8.72 -11.76
C ALA A 281 -3.82 -8.00 -11.62
N ALA A 282 -4.73 -8.64 -10.88
CA ALA A 282 -6.01 -8.09 -10.44
C ALA A 282 -6.00 -7.90 -8.91
N PRO A 283 -6.22 -6.68 -8.41
CA PRO A 283 -6.36 -6.41 -6.99
C PRO A 283 -7.74 -6.82 -6.47
N GLY A 284 -7.77 -7.21 -5.19
CA GLY A 284 -9.00 -7.58 -4.50
C GLY A 284 -8.89 -7.26 -3.01
N ALA A 285 -10.00 -6.80 -2.43
CA ALA A 285 -10.22 -6.72 -0.99
C ALA A 285 -11.72 -6.79 -0.75
N ASP A 286 -12.30 -7.91 -1.21
CA ASP A 286 -13.73 -8.32 -1.27
C ASP A 286 -14.21 -8.55 -2.70
N CYS A 287 -13.86 -7.68 -3.65
CA CYS A 287 -14.08 -7.98 -5.08
C CYS A 287 -13.22 -9.18 -5.50
N ILE A 288 -13.66 -9.93 -6.51
CA ILE A 288 -13.02 -11.17 -6.94
C ILE A 288 -11.83 -10.86 -7.85
N PRO A 289 -10.59 -11.19 -7.48
CA PRO A 289 -9.52 -11.30 -8.45
C PRO A 289 -9.71 -12.62 -9.22
N VAL A 290 -9.92 -12.52 -10.53
CA VAL A 290 -10.11 -13.68 -11.41
C VAL A 290 -8.85 -13.84 -12.27
N LEU A 291 -8.29 -15.04 -12.29
CA LEU A 291 -7.16 -15.39 -13.16
C LEU A 291 -7.62 -16.33 -14.27
N PHE A 292 -7.09 -16.11 -15.48
CA PHE A 292 -7.39 -16.87 -16.68
C PHE A 292 -6.10 -17.42 -17.27
N ALA A 293 -6.10 -18.68 -17.69
CA ALA A 293 -4.94 -19.31 -18.32
C ALA A 293 -5.39 -20.20 -19.49
N ASP A 294 -4.79 -20.03 -20.66
CA ASP A 294 -4.90 -20.97 -21.77
C ASP A 294 -3.54 -21.67 -21.95
N PRO A 295 -3.38 -22.93 -21.51
CA PRO A 295 -2.12 -23.67 -21.64
C PRO A 295 -1.79 -24.05 -23.09
N VAL A 296 -2.79 -24.11 -23.98
CA VAL A 296 -2.62 -24.47 -25.40
C VAL A 296 -2.05 -23.30 -26.18
N ARG A 297 -2.67 -22.12 -26.06
CA ARG A 297 -2.21 -20.88 -26.71
C ARG A 297 -1.13 -20.13 -25.95
N LYS A 298 -0.86 -20.51 -24.70
CA LYS A 298 0.07 -19.83 -23.79
C LYS A 298 -0.28 -18.35 -23.66
N ALA A 299 -1.52 -18.09 -23.29
CA ALA A 299 -2.03 -16.76 -22.98
C ALA A 299 -2.62 -16.76 -21.57
N CYS A 300 -2.58 -15.62 -20.90
CA CYS A 300 -3.20 -15.45 -19.59
C CYS A 300 -3.92 -14.11 -19.47
N GLY A 301 -4.80 -14.05 -18.48
CA GLY A 301 -5.58 -12.87 -18.14
C GLY A 301 -5.74 -12.70 -16.63
N ALA A 302 -6.00 -11.47 -16.21
CA ALA A 302 -6.39 -11.14 -14.84
C ALA A 302 -7.53 -10.12 -14.89
N ALA A 303 -8.57 -10.31 -14.08
CA ALA A 303 -9.69 -9.37 -14.00
C ALA A 303 -10.09 -9.06 -12.56
N HIS A 304 -10.44 -7.81 -12.30
CA HIS A 304 -11.11 -7.38 -11.08
C HIS A 304 -12.63 -7.46 -11.29
N SER A 305 -13.29 -8.39 -10.60
CA SER A 305 -14.74 -8.57 -10.68
C SER A 305 -15.40 -8.22 -9.35
N GLY A 306 -15.70 -6.93 -9.16
CA GLY A 306 -16.66 -6.47 -8.15
C GLY A 306 -18.10 -6.72 -8.58
N TRP A 307 -19.08 -6.38 -7.74
CA TRP A 307 -20.50 -6.65 -8.06
C TRP A 307 -20.96 -6.03 -9.38
N LYS A 308 -20.59 -4.76 -9.64
CA LYS A 308 -20.87 -4.09 -10.92
C LYS A 308 -20.15 -4.77 -12.08
N GLY A 309 -18.87 -5.07 -11.92
CA GLY A 309 -18.05 -5.74 -12.94
C GLY A 309 -18.59 -7.13 -13.31
N THR A 310 -19.09 -7.89 -12.32
CA THR A 310 -19.76 -9.17 -12.54
C THR A 310 -21.00 -9.00 -13.40
N LEU A 311 -21.87 -8.05 -13.09
CA LEU A 311 -23.09 -7.79 -13.87
C LEU A 311 -22.79 -7.25 -15.27
N LEU A 312 -21.73 -6.45 -15.42
CA LEU A 312 -21.23 -5.98 -16.72
C LEU A 312 -20.46 -7.03 -17.51
N GLY A 313 -20.21 -8.21 -16.93
CA GLY A 313 -19.58 -9.35 -17.61
C GLY A 313 -18.07 -9.25 -17.81
N VAL A 314 -17.32 -8.54 -16.94
CA VAL A 314 -15.86 -8.35 -17.10
C VAL A 314 -15.09 -9.66 -17.25
N SER A 315 -15.49 -10.73 -16.56
CA SER A 315 -14.84 -12.04 -16.66
C SER A 315 -14.98 -12.62 -18.07
N MET A 316 -16.18 -12.54 -18.66
CA MET A 316 -16.40 -12.98 -20.04
C MET A 316 -15.80 -12.03 -21.07
N ALA A 317 -15.76 -10.72 -20.80
CA ALA A 317 -15.03 -9.78 -21.64
C ALA A 317 -13.53 -10.13 -21.72
N THR A 318 -12.95 -10.55 -20.59
CA THR A 318 -11.54 -11.00 -20.52
C THR A 318 -11.32 -12.28 -21.33
N VAL A 319 -12.21 -13.26 -21.20
CA VAL A 319 -12.22 -14.48 -22.04
C VAL A 319 -12.31 -14.13 -23.53
N ASN A 320 -13.26 -13.26 -23.90
CA ASN A 320 -13.45 -12.86 -25.29
C ASN A 320 -12.21 -12.15 -25.85
N ALA A 321 -11.54 -11.32 -25.06
CA ALA A 321 -10.28 -10.68 -25.46
C ALA A 321 -9.18 -11.73 -25.71
N MET A 322 -9.04 -12.75 -24.86
CA MET A 322 -8.09 -13.85 -25.09
C MET A 322 -8.40 -14.62 -26.38
N VAL A 323 -9.68 -14.91 -26.64
CA VAL A 323 -10.14 -15.59 -27.86
C VAL A 323 -9.84 -14.75 -29.11
N SER A 324 -10.23 -13.47 -29.11
CA SER A 324 -10.09 -12.60 -30.28
C SER A 324 -8.64 -12.24 -30.58
N GLU A 325 -7.82 -12.04 -29.55
CA GLU A 325 -6.45 -11.54 -29.71
C GLU A 325 -5.41 -12.64 -29.86
N TYR A 326 -5.60 -13.77 -29.17
CA TYR A 326 -4.60 -14.84 -29.11
C TYR A 326 -5.10 -16.15 -29.72
N GLY A 327 -6.34 -16.17 -30.24
CA GLY A 327 -6.94 -17.36 -30.83
C GLY A 327 -7.21 -18.47 -29.82
N CYS A 328 -7.35 -18.11 -28.54
CA CYS A 328 -7.74 -19.03 -27.48
C CYS A 328 -9.06 -19.73 -27.83
N ASN A 329 -9.18 -20.98 -27.42
CA ASN A 329 -10.44 -21.69 -27.47
C ASN A 329 -11.06 -21.63 -26.08
N VAL A 330 -12.32 -21.21 -25.99
CA VAL A 330 -13.02 -21.07 -24.71
C VAL A 330 -12.99 -22.36 -23.87
N LYS A 331 -12.98 -23.53 -24.54
CA LYS A 331 -12.92 -24.83 -23.87
C LYS A 331 -11.54 -25.18 -23.27
N ASP A 332 -10.49 -24.49 -23.69
CA ASP A 332 -9.12 -24.69 -23.20
C ASP A 332 -8.75 -23.67 -22.11
N ILE A 333 -9.59 -22.64 -21.90
CA ILE A 333 -9.36 -21.60 -20.88
C ILE A 333 -9.73 -22.14 -19.50
N LEU A 334 -8.77 -22.04 -18.59
CA LEU A 334 -8.87 -22.31 -17.16
C LEU A 334 -9.13 -21.01 -16.42
N VAL A 335 -10.05 -21.02 -15.46
CA VAL A 335 -10.47 -19.84 -14.71
C VAL A 335 -10.43 -20.13 -13.22
N VAL A 336 -9.78 -19.24 -12.48
CA VAL A 336 -9.65 -19.38 -11.02
C VAL A 336 -10.14 -18.11 -10.36
N LEU A 337 -11.18 -18.23 -9.52
CA LEU A 337 -11.69 -17.16 -8.68
C LEU A 337 -10.90 -17.15 -7.37
N GLY A 338 -10.26 -16.03 -7.05
CA GLY A 338 -9.47 -15.89 -5.82
C GLY A 338 -10.29 -15.52 -4.57
N PRO A 339 -9.60 -15.31 -3.44
CA PRO A 339 -10.20 -14.80 -2.21
C PRO A 339 -10.99 -13.52 -2.45
N SER A 340 -12.25 -13.52 -2.00
CA SER A 340 -13.24 -12.44 -2.19
C SER A 340 -14.23 -12.44 -1.03
N VAL A 341 -15.18 -11.51 -0.96
CA VAL A 341 -16.26 -11.61 0.03
C VAL A 341 -17.23 -12.71 -0.40
N GLY A 342 -17.61 -13.57 0.54
CA GLY A 342 -18.54 -14.67 0.27
C GLY A 342 -19.99 -14.33 0.60
N PRO A 343 -20.94 -15.19 0.19
CA PRO A 343 -22.38 -15.03 0.49
C PRO A 343 -22.72 -15.14 1.98
N CYS A 344 -21.76 -15.52 2.82
CA CYS A 344 -21.88 -15.46 4.28
C CYS A 344 -21.83 -14.03 4.84
N CYS A 345 -21.23 -13.09 4.12
CA CYS A 345 -21.03 -11.71 4.60
C CYS A 345 -21.61 -10.66 3.66
N TYR A 346 -21.54 -10.89 2.34
CA TYR A 346 -21.79 -9.83 1.38
C TYR A 346 -23.27 -9.52 1.24
N LYS A 347 -23.63 -8.24 1.38
CA LYS A 347 -24.98 -7.72 1.22
C LYS A 347 -25.01 -6.55 0.25
N LEU A 348 -26.08 -6.45 -0.52
CA LEU A 348 -26.37 -5.30 -1.37
C LEU A 348 -27.79 -4.80 -1.10
N PRO A 349 -28.14 -3.56 -1.50
CA PRO A 349 -29.53 -3.12 -1.56
C PRO A 349 -30.35 -4.05 -2.46
N HIS A 350 -31.63 -4.24 -2.13
CA HIS A 350 -32.55 -5.12 -2.86
C HIS A 350 -32.53 -4.93 -4.38
N GLU A 351 -32.55 -3.67 -4.86
CA GLU A 351 -32.51 -3.35 -6.30
C GLU A 351 -31.32 -4.00 -7.03
N SER A 352 -30.12 -3.94 -6.43
CA SER A 352 -28.95 -4.61 -7.01
C SER A 352 -29.04 -6.14 -6.91
N ALA A 353 -29.72 -6.66 -5.88
CA ALA A 353 -29.93 -8.09 -5.69
C ALA A 353 -30.82 -8.71 -6.79
N GLU A 354 -31.81 -7.96 -7.30
CA GLU A 354 -32.69 -8.42 -8.38
C GLU A 354 -31.93 -8.81 -9.65
N GLU A 355 -30.83 -8.11 -9.95
CA GLU A 355 -29.98 -8.42 -11.10
C GLU A 355 -29.29 -9.78 -10.93
N PHE A 356 -28.80 -10.07 -9.73
CA PHE A 356 -28.20 -11.37 -9.42
C PHE A 356 -29.23 -12.50 -9.38
N HIS A 357 -30.43 -12.23 -8.87
CA HIS A 357 -31.53 -13.21 -8.86
C HIS A 357 -31.96 -13.61 -10.27
N ARG A 358 -31.92 -12.68 -11.23
CA ARG A 358 -32.18 -12.96 -12.66
C ARG A 358 -31.12 -13.86 -13.30
N ILE A 359 -29.87 -13.82 -12.83
CA ILE A 359 -28.82 -14.74 -13.28
C ILE A 359 -29.09 -16.15 -12.75
N ASP A 360 -29.30 -16.28 -11.44
CA ASP A 360 -29.75 -17.50 -10.79
C ASP A 360 -30.38 -17.16 -9.44
N PRO A 361 -31.60 -17.63 -9.13
CA PRO A 361 -32.22 -17.42 -7.82
C PRO A 361 -31.33 -17.78 -6.63
N LYS A 362 -30.45 -18.78 -6.77
CA LYS A 362 -29.51 -19.22 -5.73
C LYS A 362 -28.37 -18.23 -5.46
N CYS A 363 -28.16 -17.24 -6.33
CA CYS A 363 -27.21 -16.16 -6.07
C CYS A 363 -27.66 -15.22 -4.95
N VAL A 364 -28.94 -15.27 -4.55
CA VAL A 364 -29.49 -14.36 -3.55
C VAL A 364 -30.14 -15.14 -2.42
N ARG A 365 -29.75 -14.81 -1.18
CA ARG A 365 -30.39 -15.34 0.04
C ARG A 365 -31.13 -14.22 0.76
N LEU A 366 -32.32 -14.54 1.28
CA LEU A 366 -33.24 -13.58 1.87
C LEU A 366 -33.65 -12.50 0.86
N PHE A 367 -34.15 -12.94 -0.30
CA PHE A 367 -34.47 -12.07 -1.43
C PHE A 367 -35.34 -10.88 -1.03
N ASP A 368 -36.43 -11.10 -0.27
CA ASP A 368 -37.35 -10.04 0.14
C ASP A 368 -36.82 -9.09 1.24
N SER A 369 -35.55 -9.23 1.66
CA SER A 369 -34.91 -8.34 2.63
C SER A 369 -34.52 -7.01 1.98
N ALA A 370 -34.49 -5.92 2.76
CA ALA A 370 -33.91 -4.66 2.30
C ALA A 370 -32.41 -4.79 1.93
N THR A 371 -31.69 -5.74 2.55
CA THR A 371 -30.28 -6.01 2.28
C THR A 371 -30.01 -7.52 2.12
N PRO A 372 -30.38 -8.12 0.98
CA PRO A 372 -30.18 -9.54 0.72
C PRO A 372 -28.69 -9.91 0.68
N TYR A 373 -28.37 -11.16 0.99
CA TYR A 373 -27.02 -11.67 0.82
C TYR A 373 -26.79 -12.11 -0.62
N ILE A 374 -25.63 -11.74 -1.17
CA ILE A 374 -25.31 -11.93 -2.59
C ILE A 374 -24.10 -12.86 -2.75
N ASP A 375 -24.24 -13.83 -3.64
CA ASP A 375 -23.17 -14.70 -4.09
C ASP A 375 -22.63 -14.25 -5.46
N ILE A 376 -21.70 -13.29 -5.42
CA ILE A 376 -21.03 -12.80 -6.64
C ILE A 376 -20.15 -13.85 -7.30
N ARG A 377 -19.70 -14.87 -6.55
CA ARG A 377 -18.86 -15.96 -7.06
C ARG A 377 -19.68 -16.89 -7.92
N ARG A 378 -20.84 -17.31 -7.41
CA ARG A 378 -21.82 -18.11 -8.15
C ARG A 378 -22.30 -17.40 -9.41
N ALA A 379 -22.64 -16.12 -9.32
CA ALA A 379 -23.04 -15.34 -10.48
C ALA A 379 -21.93 -15.34 -11.56
N THR A 380 -20.68 -15.11 -11.14
CA THR A 380 -19.52 -15.14 -12.04
C THR A 380 -19.34 -16.51 -12.69
N ARG A 381 -19.46 -17.61 -11.92
CA ARG A 381 -19.43 -18.99 -12.45
C ARG A 381 -20.47 -19.22 -13.53
N ILE A 382 -21.72 -18.87 -13.27
CA ILE A 382 -22.84 -19.12 -14.18
C ILE A 382 -22.66 -18.34 -15.49
N LEU A 383 -22.17 -17.10 -15.40
CA LEU A 383 -21.88 -16.29 -16.59
C LEU A 383 -20.72 -16.88 -17.41
N LEU A 384 -19.68 -17.41 -16.76
CA LEU A 384 -18.56 -18.10 -17.43
C LEU A 384 -19.01 -19.38 -18.12
N GLU A 385 -19.78 -20.22 -17.44
CA GLU A 385 -20.32 -21.48 -18.00
C GLU A 385 -21.26 -21.19 -19.18
N SER A 386 -22.16 -20.20 -19.04
CA SER A 386 -23.04 -19.75 -20.11
C SER A 386 -22.27 -19.18 -21.31
N GLY A 387 -21.08 -18.63 -21.06
CA GLY A 387 -20.13 -18.15 -22.06
C GLY A 387 -19.30 -19.25 -22.73
N GLY A 388 -19.45 -20.50 -22.29
CA GLY A 388 -18.82 -21.68 -22.91
C GLY A 388 -17.56 -22.18 -22.23
N ILE A 389 -17.14 -21.60 -21.09
CA ILE A 389 -16.08 -22.17 -20.26
C ILE A 389 -16.60 -23.49 -19.67
N LEU A 390 -15.78 -24.54 -19.72
CA LEU A 390 -16.19 -25.84 -19.16
C LEU A 390 -16.28 -25.76 -17.63
N PRO A 391 -17.32 -26.34 -16.99
CA PRO A 391 -17.46 -26.31 -15.53
C PRO A 391 -16.23 -26.84 -14.78
N GLU A 392 -15.59 -27.89 -15.29
CA GLU A 392 -14.35 -28.48 -14.76
C GLU A 392 -13.13 -27.55 -14.86
N ASN A 393 -13.18 -26.55 -15.75
CA ASN A 393 -12.13 -25.55 -15.93
C ASN A 393 -12.34 -24.31 -15.06
N ILE A 394 -13.32 -24.30 -14.16
CA ILE A 394 -13.53 -23.18 -13.25
C ILE A 394 -13.26 -23.65 -11.82
N GLN A 395 -12.35 -22.98 -11.12
CA GLN A 395 -12.14 -23.16 -9.69
C GLN A 395 -12.70 -21.96 -8.91
N ASP A 396 -13.60 -22.23 -7.96
CA ASP A 396 -14.15 -21.27 -7.00
C ASP A 396 -14.27 -21.90 -5.60
N ASP A 397 -15.28 -21.52 -4.80
CA ASP A 397 -15.56 -22.09 -3.48
C ASP A 397 -16.42 -23.37 -3.50
N SER A 398 -16.75 -23.90 -4.69
CA SER A 398 -17.37 -25.22 -4.85
C SER A 398 -16.38 -26.38 -4.66
N VAL A 399 -15.07 -26.12 -4.66
CA VAL A 399 -14.04 -27.13 -4.40
C VAL A 399 -14.16 -27.62 -2.95
N THR A 400 -14.53 -28.90 -2.79
CA THR A 400 -14.78 -29.53 -1.49
C THR A 400 -13.51 -29.99 -0.77
N ASP A 401 -12.41 -30.23 -1.52
CA ASP A 401 -11.11 -30.50 -0.92
C ASP A 401 -10.54 -29.21 -0.31
N GLN A 402 -10.55 -29.16 1.03
CA GLN A 402 -10.07 -28.01 1.79
C GLN A 402 -8.61 -27.67 1.54
N ASN A 403 -7.79 -28.64 1.12
CA ASN A 403 -6.38 -28.41 0.81
C ASN A 403 -6.19 -27.71 -0.55
N GLN A 404 -7.21 -27.75 -1.41
CA GLN A 404 -7.20 -27.11 -2.73
C GLN A 404 -8.07 -25.86 -2.78
N ASN A 405 -8.88 -25.60 -1.75
CA ASN A 405 -9.71 -24.40 -1.70
C ASN A 405 -8.85 -23.16 -1.42
N ILE A 406 -8.89 -22.22 -2.35
CA ILE A 406 -8.24 -20.91 -2.25
C ILE A 406 -9.23 -19.74 -2.26
N THR A 407 -10.53 -20.03 -2.41
CA THR A 407 -11.61 -19.04 -2.58
C THR A 407 -12.23 -18.67 -1.23
N PHE A 408 -11.37 -18.23 -0.31
CA PHE A 408 -11.77 -17.89 1.06
C PHE A 408 -12.61 -16.62 1.12
N CYS A 409 -13.53 -16.53 2.09
CA CYS A 409 -14.22 -15.27 2.40
C CYS A 409 -13.25 -14.29 3.08
N THR A 410 -12.90 -13.20 2.40
CA THR A 410 -11.96 -12.16 2.88
C THR A 410 -12.42 -11.52 4.18
N ALA A 411 -13.73 -11.31 4.33
CA ALA A 411 -14.32 -10.76 5.55
C ALA A 411 -14.20 -11.73 6.75
N CYS A 412 -14.42 -13.03 6.53
CA CYS A 412 -14.35 -14.06 7.58
C CYS A 412 -12.93 -14.41 8.04
N HIS A 413 -11.91 -14.09 7.26
CA HIS A 413 -10.51 -14.45 7.55
C HIS A 413 -9.62 -13.20 7.71
N PRO A 414 -9.81 -12.41 8.78
CA PRO A 414 -9.06 -11.16 9.01
C PRO A 414 -7.56 -11.34 9.15
N ASP A 415 -7.10 -12.51 9.61
CA ASP A 415 -5.68 -12.81 9.74
C ASP A 415 -5.00 -13.04 8.38
N LYS A 416 -5.78 -13.45 7.36
CA LYS A 416 -5.27 -13.80 6.03
C LYS A 416 -5.50 -12.71 4.99
N PHE A 417 -6.59 -11.96 5.06
CA PHE A 417 -6.97 -11.04 3.98
C PHE A 417 -7.42 -9.66 4.47
N TYR A 418 -7.21 -8.65 3.62
CA TYR A 418 -7.88 -7.38 3.75
C TYR A 418 -9.32 -7.48 3.24
N SER A 419 -10.20 -6.67 3.81
CA SER A 419 -11.62 -6.61 3.42
C SER A 419 -12.12 -5.18 3.59
N HIS A 420 -12.55 -4.55 2.50
CA HIS A 420 -13.16 -3.22 2.54
C HIS A 420 -14.47 -3.22 3.35
N PHE A 421 -15.28 -4.26 3.19
CA PHE A 421 -16.54 -4.50 3.89
C PHE A 421 -16.34 -4.54 5.41
N ARG A 422 -15.26 -5.17 5.87
CA ARG A 422 -14.92 -5.25 7.31
C ARG A 422 -14.17 -4.01 7.80
N ASP A 423 -13.17 -3.55 7.05
CA ASP A 423 -12.15 -2.59 7.52
C ASP A 423 -12.45 -1.13 7.12
N GLY A 424 -13.49 -0.89 6.32
CA GLY A 424 -13.91 0.45 5.90
C GLY A 424 -12.99 1.07 4.83
N THR A 425 -12.85 2.39 4.85
CA THR A 425 -12.24 3.16 3.75
C THR A 425 -10.71 3.10 3.68
N ASN A 426 -10.04 2.78 4.79
CA ASN A 426 -8.58 2.72 4.86
C ASN A 426 -8.11 1.26 4.96
N PHE A 427 -8.31 0.47 3.92
CA PHE A 427 -7.99 -0.96 3.89
C PHE A 427 -6.76 -1.27 3.01
N GLY A 428 -6.01 -2.32 3.37
CA GLY A 428 -4.93 -2.84 2.52
C GLY A 428 -5.49 -3.58 1.31
N THR A 429 -4.66 -3.93 0.34
CA THR A 429 -5.15 -4.61 -0.87
C THR A 429 -4.25 -5.78 -1.22
N GLN A 430 -4.86 -6.96 -1.37
CA GLN A 430 -4.21 -8.14 -1.92
C GLN A 430 -4.38 -8.19 -3.45
N ILE A 431 -3.62 -9.07 -4.12
CA ILE A 431 -3.74 -9.27 -5.58
C ILE A 431 -3.79 -10.75 -5.93
N GLY A 432 -4.45 -11.08 -7.04
CA GLY A 432 -4.16 -12.25 -7.85
C GLY A 432 -3.22 -11.85 -8.99
N PHE A 433 -2.18 -12.63 -9.24
CA PHE A 433 -1.22 -12.39 -10.32
C PHE A 433 -1.01 -13.65 -11.17
N ILE A 434 -0.66 -13.47 -12.44
CA ILE A 434 -0.30 -14.54 -13.37
C ILE A 434 0.71 -14.04 -14.40
N SER A 435 1.59 -14.94 -14.84
CA SER A 435 2.55 -14.73 -15.93
C SER A 435 2.82 -16.05 -16.64
N ILE A 436 3.26 -15.95 -17.90
CA ILE A 436 3.78 -17.10 -18.65
C ILE A 436 5.28 -17.19 -18.37
N LYS A 437 5.75 -18.39 -18.00
CA LYS A 437 7.18 -18.64 -17.75
C LYS A 437 8.00 -18.51 -19.04
N ASP A 438 9.26 -18.14 -18.88
CA ASP A 438 10.22 -17.97 -19.97
C ASP A 438 10.53 -19.28 -20.72
#